data_AF-A0A8T5U6G4-F1
#
_entry.id   AF-A0A8T5U6G4-F1
#
_cell.length_a   1.000
_cell.length_b   1.000
_cell.length_c   1.000
_cell.angle_alpha   90.00
_cell.angle_beta   90.00
_cell.angle_gamma   90.00
#
_symmetry.space_group_name_H-M   'P 1'
#
loop_
_entity.id
_entity.type
_entity.pdbx_description
1 polymer ?
#
loop_
_entity_poly.entity_id
_entity_poly.type
_entity_poly.pdbx_seq_one_letter_code
_entity_poly.pdbx_strand_id
1 'polypeptide(L)'
;MESKVFKIDEIDRNIIEIIQKEPMLTHTEIAKKVNRSQPTIGMRIRKLEKSGVLKFQAGINVKTMDLILARVEIQTLKPDNIIKLVKNCPYMLNAFRLSGASNLSILIVSDKLSHLDEIVNHHFRKDPDVSEVYMDIITDVINDLVLPFDFNVDSCGLTSNGQCCGNCFA
;
A
#
# COMPACT_ATOMS: atom_id res chain seq x y z
N MET A 1 10.42 -6.44 -15.36
CA MET A 1 9.67 -7.44 -14.58
C MET A 1 8.50 -7.85 -15.46
N GLU A 2 8.60 -8.98 -16.16
CA GLU A 2 7.51 -9.43 -17.02
C GLU A 2 6.32 -9.80 -16.13
N SER A 3 5.26 -9.00 -16.20
CA SER A 3 3.99 -9.31 -15.55
C SER A 3 3.44 -10.58 -16.18
N LYS A 4 3.57 -11.71 -15.49
CA LYS A 4 2.91 -12.96 -15.88
C LYS A 4 1.41 -12.72 -15.79
N VAL A 5 0.76 -12.36 -16.91
CA VAL A 5 -0.67 -12.08 -16.96
C VAL A 5 -1.40 -13.36 -16.60
N PHE A 6 -1.92 -13.43 -15.37
CA PHE A 6 -2.74 -14.56 -14.95
C PHE A 6 -4.10 -14.46 -15.64
N LYS A 7 -4.42 -15.44 -16.48
CA LYS A 7 -5.69 -15.48 -17.20
C LYS A 7 -6.81 -15.90 -16.24
N ILE A 8 -7.69 -14.94 -15.94
CA ILE A 8 -8.89 -15.09 -15.11
C ILE A 8 -10.07 -15.40 -16.04
N ASP A 9 -10.80 -16.48 -15.77
CA ASP A 9 -12.05 -16.81 -16.48
C ASP A 9 -13.29 -16.20 -15.80
N GLU A 10 -14.47 -16.37 -16.38
CA GLU A 10 -15.72 -15.80 -15.83
C GLU A 10 -16.06 -16.31 -14.43
N ILE A 11 -15.75 -17.58 -14.13
CA ILE A 11 -16.00 -18.15 -12.80
C ILE A 11 -15.08 -17.49 -11.79
N ASP A 12 -13.80 -17.32 -12.13
CA ASP A 12 -12.83 -16.65 -11.28
C ASP A 12 -13.23 -15.19 -11.01
N ARG A 13 -13.78 -14.47 -12.01
CA ARG A 13 -14.33 -13.10 -11.82
C ARG A 13 -15.48 -13.08 -10.83
N ASN A 14 -16.47 -13.96 -11.00
CA ASN A 14 -17.61 -14.05 -10.10
C ASN A 14 -17.18 -14.36 -8.65
N ILE A 15 -16.18 -15.24 -8.48
CA ILE A 15 -15.61 -15.54 -7.16
C ILE A 15 -15.01 -14.26 -6.54
N ILE A 16 -14.19 -13.52 -7.29
CA ILE A 16 -13.54 -12.29 -6.81
C ILE A 16 -14.59 -11.24 -6.41
N GLU A 17 -15.61 -11.02 -7.24
CA GLU A 17 -16.69 -10.05 -6.97
C GLU A 17 -17.45 -10.39 -5.69
N ILE A 18 -17.78 -11.66 -5.48
CA ILE A 18 -18.46 -12.12 -4.26
C ILE A 18 -17.57 -11.89 -3.04
N ILE A 19 -16.29 -12.25 -3.13
CA ILE A 19 -15.34 -12.10 -2.01
C ILE A 19 -15.08 -10.62 -1.70
N GLN A 20 -14.98 -9.74 -2.69
CA GLN A 20 -14.80 -8.31 -2.47
C GLN A 20 -16.00 -7.68 -1.74
N LYS A 21 -17.21 -8.17 -2.02
CA LYS A 21 -18.45 -7.67 -1.39
C LYS A 21 -18.70 -8.29 -0.01
N GLU A 22 -18.44 -9.58 0.14
CA GLU A 22 -18.73 -10.37 1.34
C GLU A 22 -17.52 -11.28 1.67
N PRO A 23 -16.41 -10.73 2.20
CA PRO A 23 -15.15 -11.46 2.36
C PRO A 23 -15.19 -12.61 3.38
N MET A 24 -16.23 -12.65 4.23
CA MET A 24 -16.40 -13.67 5.27
C MET A 24 -17.19 -14.90 4.81
N LEU A 25 -17.66 -14.95 3.55
CA LEU A 25 -18.40 -16.09 3.04
C LEU A 25 -17.54 -17.36 2.99
N THR A 26 -18.15 -18.47 3.39
CA THR A 26 -17.54 -19.80 3.26
C THR A 26 -17.50 -20.25 1.81
N HIS A 27 -16.58 -21.17 1.48
CA HIS A 27 -16.53 -21.78 0.15
C HIS A 27 -17.86 -22.43 -0.26
N THR A 28 -18.63 -22.96 0.70
CA THR A 28 -19.94 -23.56 0.46
C THR A 28 -20.97 -22.51 0.02
N GLU A 29 -20.96 -21.33 0.65
CA GLU A 29 -21.87 -20.24 0.30
C GLU A 29 -21.52 -19.64 -1.06
N ILE A 30 -20.22 -19.43 -1.33
CA ILE A 30 -19.73 -18.96 -2.64
C ILE A 30 -20.13 -19.97 -3.73
N ALA A 31 -19.94 -21.26 -3.48
CA ALA A 31 -20.30 -22.35 -4.40
C ALA A 31 -21.79 -22.35 -4.78
N LYS A 32 -22.68 -22.10 -3.82
CA LYS A 32 -24.12 -21.92 -4.08
C LYS A 32 -24.38 -20.70 -4.98
N LYS A 33 -23.75 -19.55 -4.69
CA LYS A 33 -23.94 -18.31 -5.46
C LYS A 33 -23.47 -18.43 -6.92
N VAL A 34 -22.42 -19.21 -7.19
CA VAL A 34 -21.86 -19.39 -8.56
C VAL A 34 -22.28 -20.71 -9.24
N ASN A 35 -23.21 -21.46 -8.63
CA ASN A 35 -23.72 -22.74 -9.13
C ASN A 35 -22.60 -23.75 -9.47
N ARG A 36 -21.68 -23.99 -8.52
CA ARG A 36 -20.59 -24.96 -8.64
C ARG A 36 -20.44 -25.77 -7.35
N SER A 37 -19.63 -26.82 -7.40
CA SER A 37 -19.31 -27.61 -6.21
C SER A 37 -18.32 -26.85 -5.31
N GLN A 38 -18.43 -27.07 -4.00
CA GLN A 38 -17.52 -26.48 -3.01
C GLN A 38 -16.04 -26.83 -3.29
N PRO A 39 -15.66 -28.08 -3.67
CA PRO A 39 -14.28 -28.39 -4.02
C PRO A 39 -13.76 -27.61 -5.24
N THR A 40 -14.61 -27.40 -6.26
CA THR A 40 -14.23 -26.59 -7.45
C THR A 40 -13.92 -25.15 -7.05
N ILE A 41 -14.71 -24.55 -6.18
CA ILE A 41 -14.47 -23.18 -5.69
C ILE A 41 -13.23 -23.10 -4.82
N GLY A 42 -13.04 -24.05 -3.91
CA GLY A 42 -11.81 -24.11 -3.09
C GLY A 42 -10.54 -24.19 -3.93
N MET A 43 -10.54 -24.99 -5.01
CA MET A 43 -9.39 -25.06 -5.93
C MET A 43 -9.14 -23.74 -6.66
N ARG A 44 -10.20 -23.05 -7.10
CA ARG A 44 -10.09 -21.77 -7.82
C ARG A 44 -9.60 -20.64 -6.92
N ILE A 45 -10.16 -20.49 -5.72
CA ILE A 45 -9.69 -19.52 -4.72
C ILE A 45 -8.21 -19.74 -4.43
N ARG A 46 -7.81 -20.98 -4.13
CA ARG A 46 -6.40 -21.32 -3.87
C ARG A 46 -5.49 -21.01 -5.06
N LYS A 47 -5.97 -21.20 -6.29
CA LYS A 47 -5.23 -20.85 -7.51
C LYS A 47 -5.07 -19.33 -7.65
N LEU A 48 -6.13 -18.56 -7.39
CA LEU A 48 -6.11 -17.09 -7.40
C LEU A 48 -5.17 -16.53 -6.32
N GLU A 49 -5.20 -17.09 -5.12
CA GLU A 49 -4.29 -16.73 -4.02
C GLU A 49 -2.83 -17.01 -4.39
N LYS A 50 -2.54 -18.23 -4.83
CA LYS A 50 -1.18 -18.61 -5.25
C LYS A 50 -0.64 -17.75 -6.39
N SER A 51 -1.52 -17.27 -7.27
CA SER A 51 -1.14 -16.37 -8.36
C SER A 51 -0.94 -14.93 -7.92
N GLY A 52 -1.37 -14.57 -6.71
CA GLY A 52 -1.35 -13.21 -6.19
C GLY A 52 -2.47 -12.31 -6.72
N VAL A 53 -3.37 -12.82 -7.56
CA VAL A 53 -4.55 -12.10 -8.07
C VAL A 53 -5.53 -11.80 -6.94
N LEU A 54 -5.76 -12.77 -6.07
CA LEU A 54 -6.56 -12.58 -4.85
C LEU A 54 -5.60 -12.55 -3.66
N LYS A 55 -5.67 -11.50 -2.86
CA LYS A 55 -4.93 -11.41 -1.60
C LYS A 55 -5.88 -10.96 -0.51
N PHE A 56 -5.78 -11.58 0.65
CA PHE A 56 -6.46 -11.17 1.86
C PHE A 56 -5.47 -10.42 2.73
N GLN A 57 -5.78 -9.17 3.04
CA GLN A 57 -4.98 -8.32 3.90
C GLN A 57 -5.88 -7.68 4.94
N ALA A 58 -5.60 -7.92 6.21
CA ALA A 58 -6.19 -7.12 7.28
C ALA A 58 -5.50 -5.76 7.30
N GLY A 59 -6.28 -4.70 7.46
CA GLY A 59 -5.78 -3.33 7.52
C GLY A 59 -6.70 -2.46 8.35
N ILE A 60 -6.24 -1.25 8.62
CA ILE A 60 -7.04 -0.20 9.23
C ILE A 60 -7.67 0.66 8.13
N ASN A 61 -8.88 1.16 8.37
CA ASN A 61 -9.46 2.17 7.51
C ASN A 61 -8.90 3.55 7.89
N VAL A 62 -7.93 4.05 7.12
CA VAL A 62 -7.25 5.30 7.43
C VAL A 62 -8.18 6.51 7.42
N LYS A 63 -9.33 6.43 6.73
CA LYS A 63 -10.38 7.46 6.76
C LYS A 63 -10.99 7.64 8.16
N THR A 64 -11.05 6.56 8.94
CA THR A 64 -11.68 6.55 10.28
C THR A 64 -10.70 6.80 11.41
N MET A 65 -9.40 6.84 11.10
CA MET A 65 -8.36 7.11 12.08
C MET A 65 -7.96 8.58 12.01
N ASP A 66 -7.51 9.13 13.14
CA ASP A 66 -6.96 10.48 13.23
C ASP A 66 -5.53 10.50 12.67
N LEU A 67 -5.41 10.21 11.38
CA LEU A 67 -4.16 10.12 10.64
C LEU A 67 -4.22 11.07 9.44
N ILE A 68 -3.14 11.81 9.25
CA ILE A 68 -2.91 12.69 8.12
C ILE A 68 -2.22 11.88 7.03
N LEU A 69 -2.84 11.84 5.85
CA LEU A 69 -2.28 11.22 4.66
C LEU A 69 -1.68 12.28 3.76
N ALA A 70 -0.54 11.98 3.15
CA ALA A 70 0.04 12.79 2.11
C ALA A 70 0.57 11.94 0.96
N ARG A 71 0.50 12.50 -0.23
CA ARG A 71 1.13 11.97 -1.44
C ARG A 71 2.40 12.76 -1.70
N VAL A 72 3.51 12.06 -1.86
CA VAL A 72 4.81 12.66 -2.18
C VAL A 72 5.23 12.20 -3.56
N GLU A 73 5.27 13.12 -4.51
CA GLU A 73 5.82 12.87 -5.84
C GLU A 73 7.29 13.26 -5.89
N ILE A 74 8.13 12.40 -6.46
CA ILE A 74 9.57 12.56 -6.48
C ILE A 74 10.10 12.32 -7.89
N GLN A 75 11.01 13.20 -8.31
CA GLN A 75 11.86 12.98 -9.47
C GLN A 75 13.29 12.69 -9.01
N THR A 76 13.82 11.53 -9.37
CA THR A 76 15.16 11.09 -8.93
C THR A 76 15.93 10.31 -9.98
N LEU A 77 17.26 10.40 -9.97
CA LEU A 77 18.15 9.58 -10.79
C LEU A 77 18.27 8.14 -10.25
N LYS A 78 17.97 7.89 -8.97
CA LYS A 78 18.12 6.58 -8.30
C LYS A 78 16.82 6.12 -7.61
N PRO A 79 15.74 5.85 -8.37
CA PRO A 79 14.44 5.48 -7.80
C PRO A 79 14.48 4.20 -6.95
N ASP A 80 15.41 3.28 -7.23
CA ASP A 80 15.53 2.01 -6.51
C ASP A 80 15.96 2.20 -5.05
N ASN A 81 16.74 3.24 -4.74
CA ASN A 81 17.15 3.56 -3.38
C ASN A 81 15.95 4.04 -2.54
N ILE A 82 15.13 4.91 -3.12
CA ILE A 82 13.90 5.39 -2.49
C ILE A 82 12.89 4.26 -2.32
N ILE A 83 12.75 3.35 -3.29
CA ILE A 83 11.86 2.19 -3.15
C ILE A 83 12.32 1.25 -2.03
N LYS A 84 13.63 1.08 -1.81
CA LYS A 84 14.14 0.31 -0.66
C LYS A 84 13.76 0.97 0.65
N LEU A 85 13.88 2.30 0.74
CA LEU A 85 13.47 3.07 1.91
C LEU A 85 11.98 2.85 2.24
N VAL A 86 11.10 2.94 1.23
CA VAL A 86 9.66 2.74 1.42
C VAL A 86 9.35 1.39 2.05
N LYS A 87 10.06 0.33 1.68
CA LYS A 87 9.85 -1.02 2.25
C LYS A 87 10.25 -1.13 3.73
N ASN A 88 11.09 -0.22 4.21
CA ASN A 88 11.67 -0.26 5.56
C ASN A 88 11.07 0.81 6.49
N CYS A 89 10.30 1.77 5.96
CA CYS A 89 9.75 2.87 6.74
C CYS A 89 8.25 2.64 7.01
N PRO A 90 7.82 2.49 8.28
CA PRO A 90 6.42 2.21 8.60
C PRO A 90 5.46 3.37 8.26
N TYR A 91 5.98 4.59 8.11
CA TYR A 91 5.21 5.77 7.69
C TYR A 91 4.96 5.84 6.18
N MET A 92 5.58 4.96 5.37
CA MET A 92 5.41 4.93 3.92
C MET A 92 4.53 3.73 3.54
N LEU A 93 3.24 3.99 3.32
CA LEU A 93 2.23 2.96 3.09
C LEU A 93 2.40 2.24 1.75
N ASN A 94 2.78 2.98 0.71
CA ASN A 94 2.95 2.42 -0.63
C ASN A 94 3.79 3.34 -1.52
N ALA A 95 4.33 2.80 -2.62
CA ALA A 95 5.00 3.59 -3.64
C ALA A 95 4.73 3.06 -5.04
N PHE A 96 4.66 3.99 -5.99
CA PHE A 96 4.36 3.76 -7.39
C PHE A 96 5.47 4.33 -8.24
N ARG A 97 5.88 3.59 -9.28
CA ARG A 97 6.69 4.17 -10.36
C ARG A 97 5.77 4.87 -11.34
N LEU A 98 6.17 6.06 -11.75
CA LEU A 98 5.42 6.90 -12.66
C LEU A 98 6.21 7.09 -13.97
N SER A 99 5.49 7.29 -15.06
CA SER A 99 6.05 7.64 -16.37
C SER A 99 5.95 9.14 -16.70
N GLY A 100 5.43 9.93 -15.77
CA GLY A 100 5.13 11.35 -15.96
C GLY A 100 6.32 12.24 -15.64
N ALA A 101 6.03 13.48 -15.21
CA ALA A 101 7.05 14.46 -14.81
C ALA A 101 7.88 13.99 -13.60
N SER A 102 7.20 13.38 -12.63
CA SER A 102 7.80 12.64 -11.53
C SER A 102 7.94 11.16 -11.92
N ASN A 103 8.97 10.48 -11.41
CA ASN A 103 9.15 9.05 -11.65
C ASN A 103 8.78 8.16 -10.46
N LEU A 104 8.46 8.76 -9.31
CA LEU A 104 7.90 8.08 -8.14
C LEU A 104 6.74 8.86 -7.53
N SER A 105 5.77 8.14 -6.95
CA SER A 105 4.75 8.67 -6.04
C SER A 105 4.65 7.77 -4.83
N ILE A 106 4.71 8.35 -3.64
CA ILE A 106 4.71 7.64 -2.37
C ILE A 106 3.50 8.10 -1.57
N LEU A 107 2.74 7.15 -1.02
CA LEU A 107 1.68 7.45 -0.06
C LEU A 107 2.29 7.33 1.34
N ILE A 108 2.28 8.43 2.09
CA ILE A 108 2.79 8.50 3.46
C ILE A 108 1.65 8.84 4.43
N VAL A 109 1.86 8.51 5.70
CA VAL A 109 0.89 8.73 6.77
C VAL A 109 1.60 9.16 8.05
N SER A 110 0.94 9.96 8.89
CA SER A 110 1.39 10.29 10.23
C SER A 110 0.23 10.85 11.07
N ASP A 111 0.39 10.93 12.38
CA ASP A 111 -0.55 11.62 13.28
C ASP A 111 -0.32 13.14 13.31
N LYS A 112 0.83 13.62 12.80
CA LYS A 112 1.22 15.04 12.84
C LYS A 112 1.77 15.51 11.49
N LEU A 113 1.32 16.67 11.05
CA LEU A 113 1.81 17.28 9.80
C LEU A 113 3.31 17.58 9.87
N SER A 114 3.80 18.06 11.02
CA SER A 114 5.23 18.33 11.22
C SER A 114 6.10 17.10 11.00
N HIS A 115 5.59 15.91 11.33
CA HIS A 115 6.32 14.67 11.14
C HIS A 115 6.36 14.27 9.65
N LEU A 116 5.28 14.49 8.89
CA LEU A 116 5.31 14.30 7.44
C LEU A 116 6.36 15.20 6.78
N ASP A 117 6.41 16.47 7.19
CA ASP A 117 7.43 17.41 6.71
C ASP A 117 8.84 16.94 7.04
N GLU A 118 9.08 16.44 8.25
CA GLU A 118 10.38 15.86 8.63
C GLU A 118 10.75 14.67 7.76
N ILE A 119 9.84 13.71 7.56
CA ILE A 119 10.06 12.54 6.68
C ILE A 119 10.49 13.01 5.29
N VAL A 120 9.74 13.95 4.69
CA VAL A 120 10.02 14.45 3.34
C VAL A 120 11.35 15.20 3.27
N ASN A 121 11.64 16.03 4.26
CA ASN A 121 12.88 16.82 4.31
C ASN A 121 14.12 15.94 4.51
N HIS A 122 14.04 14.96 5.42
CA HIS A 122 15.19 14.12 5.77
C HIS A 122 15.47 13.03 4.74
N HIS A 123 14.43 12.41 4.18
CA HIS A 123 14.62 11.28 3.28
C HIS A 123 14.68 11.64 1.79
N PHE A 124 14.07 12.76 1.37
CA PHE A 124 13.94 13.08 -0.05
C PHE A 124 14.61 14.40 -0.42
N ARG A 125 14.25 15.52 0.21
CA ARG A 125 14.76 16.85 -0.21
C ARG A 125 16.28 17.02 -0.02
N LYS A 126 16.90 16.26 0.87
CA LYS A 126 18.36 16.27 1.11
C LYS A 126 19.13 15.25 0.27
N ASP A 127 18.44 14.37 -0.45
CA ASP A 127 19.09 13.35 -1.27
C ASP A 127 19.66 14.00 -2.55
N PRO A 128 20.98 13.90 -2.82
CA PRO A 128 21.60 14.52 -3.99
C PRO A 128 21.13 13.94 -5.33
N ASP A 129 20.55 12.73 -5.34
CA ASP A 129 19.99 12.11 -6.54
C ASP A 129 18.52 12.51 -6.76
N VAL A 130 17.91 13.32 -5.89
CA VAL A 130 16.54 13.82 -6.01
C VAL A 130 16.55 15.26 -6.53
N SER A 131 15.86 15.51 -7.65
CA SER A 131 15.80 16.84 -8.26
C SER A 131 14.55 17.62 -7.88
N GLU A 132 13.41 16.93 -7.71
CA GLU A 132 12.13 17.57 -7.39
C GLU A 132 11.32 16.73 -6.40
N VAL A 133 10.62 17.41 -5.50
CA VAL A 133 9.73 16.79 -4.50
C VAL A 133 8.49 17.66 -4.31
N TYR A 134 7.32 17.09 -4.58
CA TYR A 134 6.02 17.72 -4.33
C TYR A 134 5.27 16.91 -3.28
N MET A 135 4.73 17.59 -2.27
CA MET A 135 3.92 16.96 -1.23
C MET A 135 2.51 17.55 -1.27
N ASP A 136 1.53 16.68 -1.49
CA ASP A 136 0.11 17.01 -1.44
C ASP A 136 -0.51 16.36 -0.20
N ILE A 137 -1.08 17.15 0.70
CA ILE A 137 -1.88 16.63 1.81
C ILE A 137 -3.23 16.19 1.26
N ILE A 138 -3.63 14.96 1.57
CA ILE A 138 -4.94 14.44 1.18
C ILE A 138 -5.97 14.98 2.18
N THR A 139 -6.82 15.88 1.71
CA THR A 139 -7.80 16.58 2.56
C THR A 139 -9.08 15.78 2.81
N ASP A 140 -9.44 14.87 1.89
CA ASP A 140 -10.60 13.99 2.02
C ASP A 140 -10.35 12.66 1.31
N VAL A 141 -10.87 11.58 1.90
CA VAL A 141 -10.86 10.23 1.34
C VAL A 141 -12.30 9.82 1.06
N ILE A 142 -12.69 9.83 -0.21
CA ILE A 142 -14.10 9.65 -0.61
C ILE A 142 -14.62 8.26 -0.20
N ASN A 143 -13.87 7.20 -0.50
CA ASN A 143 -14.22 5.82 -0.15
C ASN A 143 -13.35 5.30 1.00
N ASP A 144 -13.72 4.15 1.59
CA ASP A 144 -12.87 3.49 2.56
C ASP A 144 -11.51 3.11 1.95
N LEU A 145 -10.43 3.41 2.69
CA LEU A 145 -9.07 3.08 2.31
C LEU A 145 -8.49 2.17 3.39
N VAL A 146 -8.54 0.87 3.14
CA VAL A 146 -8.06 -0.15 4.10
C VAL A 146 -6.64 -0.55 3.73
N LEU A 147 -5.69 -0.23 4.61
CA LEU A 147 -4.27 -0.52 4.39
C LEU A 147 -3.65 -1.19 5.62
N PRO A 148 -2.70 -2.12 5.44
CA PRO A 148 -1.90 -2.59 6.56
C PRO A 148 -1.14 -1.40 7.15
N PHE A 149 -1.17 -1.30 8.47
CA PHE A 149 -0.47 -0.27 9.20
C PHE A 149 0.29 -0.92 10.34
N ASP A 150 1.57 -0.59 10.46
CA ASP A 150 2.40 -1.06 11.55
C ASP A 150 2.31 -0.07 12.71
N PHE A 151 1.66 -0.50 13.79
CA PHE A 151 1.58 0.28 15.02
C PHE A 151 2.92 0.35 15.77
N ASN A 152 3.90 -0.51 15.45
CA ASN A 152 5.25 -0.44 16.01
C ASN A 152 6.10 0.63 15.30
N VAL A 153 5.53 1.82 15.17
CA VAL A 153 6.25 2.98 14.65
C VAL A 153 7.45 3.36 15.50
N ASP A 154 7.45 2.92 16.76
CA ASP A 154 8.58 3.00 17.72
C ASP A 154 9.80 2.16 17.32
N SER A 155 9.66 1.20 16.40
CA SER A 155 10.78 0.40 15.87
C SER A 155 11.54 1.08 14.73
N CYS A 156 10.90 2.06 14.07
CA CYS A 156 11.64 3.09 13.36
C CYS A 156 12.36 3.87 14.45
N GLY A 157 13.69 4.01 14.38
CA GLY A 157 14.52 4.56 15.46
C GLY A 157 14.30 6.05 15.73
N LEU A 158 13.05 6.49 15.89
CA LEU A 158 12.57 7.84 16.14
C LEU A 158 13.38 8.48 17.26
N THR A 159 13.54 9.80 17.19
CA THR A 159 14.16 10.51 18.30
C THR A 159 13.28 10.39 19.55
N SER A 160 13.82 10.72 20.73
CA SER A 160 13.08 10.73 22.00
C SER A 160 11.79 11.57 22.00
N ASN A 161 11.59 12.41 20.98
CA ASN A 161 10.45 13.29 20.82
C ASN A 161 9.44 12.80 19.76
N GLY A 162 9.62 11.58 19.23
CA GLY A 162 8.76 11.00 18.19
C GLY A 162 8.98 11.59 16.79
N GLN A 163 10.15 12.20 16.56
CA GLN A 163 10.52 12.78 15.26
C GLN A 163 11.27 11.77 14.39
N CYS A 164 11.21 11.97 13.07
CA CYS A 164 11.91 11.12 12.10
C CYS A 164 13.42 11.15 12.35
N CYS A 165 14.04 9.98 12.55
CA CYS A 165 15.46 9.90 12.83
C CYS A 165 16.37 9.94 11.61
N GLY A 166 15.81 9.76 10.40
CA GLY A 166 16.58 9.70 9.16
C GLY A 166 17.45 8.44 8.97
N ASN A 167 17.45 7.51 9.93
CA ASN A 167 18.38 6.37 9.96
C ASN A 167 17.92 5.12 9.19
N CYS A 168 16.83 5.21 8.41
CA CYS A 168 16.31 4.06 7.65
C CYS A 168 17.24 3.58 6.51
N PHE A 169 18.39 4.25 6.31
CA PHE A 169 19.46 3.88 5.37
C PHE A 169 20.73 3.36 6.05
N ALA A 170 20.80 3.34 7.39
CA ALA A 170 21.98 2.96 8.16
C ALA A 170 22.00 1.45 8.49
#